data_AF-A0A8T7EW24-F1
#
_entry.id   AF-A0A8T7EW24-F1
#
_cell.length_a   1.000
_cell.length_b   1.000
_cell.length_c   1.000
_cell.angle_alpha   90.00
_cell.angle_beta   90.00
_cell.angle_gamma   90.00
#
_symmetry.space_group_name_H-M   'P 1'
#
loop_
_entity.id
_entity.type
_entity.pdbx_description
1 polymer ?
#
loop_
_entity_poly.entity_id
_entity_poly.type
_entity_poly.pdbx_seq_one_letter_code
_entity_poly.pdbx_strand_id
1 'polypeptide(L)'
;MVTPALPILAYNLILTTSYPLISMLWELRGRDTVPAVGPLLIGIGLPGLIALPGMWRGLRRFEPDGSAYMLVWLAAMVVMAFTLPFVYGGFLTGLMIPVAYFAARATEDVWFPRLQNRRWRYRVVAVILPLIAASHAAVMLAPLELAQRRVTLPADYLRAFQLVRGTGRQVVLAAPQVSVWLPVWAGQQVVSAGPALTLNAGRKAEAVAAFFTADDPGDCQPVLRGAGSAAGRYQVGIVLVGPYERAIGQSTVCLDPLAFLAKYGDVEVYRVPATP
;
A
#
# COMPACT_ATOMS: atom_id res chain seq x y z
N MET A 1 -8.39 17.01 -27.58
CA MET A 1 -9.39 16.38 -26.68
C MET A 1 -8.97 16.52 -25.20
N VAL A 2 -8.75 17.74 -24.71
CA VAL A 2 -8.42 17.98 -23.28
C VAL A 2 -9.61 18.63 -22.52
N THR A 3 -10.57 19.16 -23.28
CA THR A 3 -11.75 19.87 -22.78
C THR A 3 -12.61 19.09 -21.76
N PRO A 4 -12.86 17.77 -21.86
CA PRO A 4 -13.67 17.07 -20.86
C PRO A 4 -12.89 16.72 -19.58
N ALA A 5 -11.55 16.70 -19.62
CA ALA A 5 -10.73 16.39 -18.44
C ALA A 5 -10.61 17.58 -17.48
N LEU A 6 -10.70 18.81 -18.00
CA LEU A 6 -10.55 20.04 -17.21
C LEU A 6 -11.56 20.17 -16.07
N PRO A 7 -12.89 19.95 -16.27
CA PRO A 7 -13.86 20.03 -15.17
C PRO A 7 -13.60 18.99 -14.08
N ILE A 8 -13.21 17.77 -14.45
CA ILE A 8 -12.90 16.69 -13.50
C ILE A 8 -11.64 17.04 -12.71
N LEU A 9 -10.61 17.56 -13.39
CA LEU A 9 -9.36 17.97 -12.74
C LEU A 9 -9.58 19.15 -11.79
N ALA A 10 -10.36 20.16 -12.22
CA ALA A 10 -10.78 21.28 -11.37
C ALA A 10 -11.59 20.82 -10.16
N TYR A 11 -12.56 19.92 -10.35
CA TYR A 11 -13.34 19.34 -9.26
C TYR A 11 -12.45 18.62 -8.24
N ASN A 12 -11.52 17.77 -8.69
CA ASN A 12 -10.58 17.08 -7.80
C ASN A 12 -9.64 18.05 -7.08
N LEU A 13 -9.18 19.11 -7.76
CA LEU A 13 -8.34 20.15 -7.15
C LEU A 13 -9.11 20.91 -6.05
N ILE A 14 -10.37 21.29 -6.32
CA ILE A 14 -11.22 21.97 -5.33
C ILE A 14 -11.48 21.04 -4.14
N LEU A 15 -11.83 19.78 -4.40
CA LEU A 15 -12.11 18.80 -3.35
C LEU A 15 -10.90 18.55 -2.44
N THR A 16 -9.71 18.42 -3.02
CA THR A 16 -8.47 18.16 -2.26
C THR A 16 -7.95 19.38 -1.50
N THR A 17 -8.15 20.60 -2.03
CA THR A 17 -7.75 21.83 -1.33
C THR A 17 -8.77 22.28 -0.28
N SER A 18 -10.05 21.99 -0.48
CA SER A 18 -11.12 22.43 0.43
C SER A 18 -11.36 21.49 1.61
N TYR A 19 -11.03 20.19 1.47
CA TYR A 19 -11.30 19.18 2.50
C TYR A 19 -10.01 18.48 2.97
N PRO A 20 -9.43 18.88 4.12
CA PRO A 20 -8.18 18.31 4.63
C PRO A 20 -8.23 16.80 4.88
N LEU A 21 -9.41 16.24 5.20
CA LEU A 21 -9.56 14.80 5.38
C LEU A 21 -9.35 14.05 4.06
N ILE A 22 -9.82 14.61 2.95
CA ILE A 22 -9.71 13.98 1.63
C ILE A 22 -8.26 13.99 1.19
N SER A 23 -7.54 15.10 1.35
CA SER A 23 -6.10 15.15 1.06
C SER A 23 -5.30 14.14 1.90
N MET A 24 -5.59 14.02 3.21
CA MET A 24 -4.94 13.01 4.06
C MET A 24 -5.23 11.56 3.62
N LEU A 25 -6.47 11.26 3.21
CA LEU A 25 -6.82 9.93 2.69
C LEU A 25 -6.12 9.64 1.36
N TRP A 26 -5.97 10.66 0.49
CA TRP A 26 -5.20 10.54 -0.74
C TRP A 26 -3.71 10.33 -0.47
N GLU A 27 -3.13 11.05 0.50
CA GLU A 27 -1.75 10.84 0.94
C GLU A 27 -1.53 9.44 1.52
N LEU A 28 -2.50 8.87 2.24
CA LEU A 28 -2.40 7.49 2.74
C LEU A 28 -2.26 6.47 1.62
N ARG A 29 -3.11 6.58 0.59
CA ARG A 29 -3.03 5.72 -0.60
C ARG A 29 -1.85 6.08 -1.50
N GLY A 30 -1.34 7.30 -1.34
CA GLY A 30 -0.25 7.85 -2.12
C GLY A 30 1.14 7.45 -1.68
N ARG A 31 1.34 6.92 -0.47
CA ARG A 31 2.70 6.61 0.01
C ARG A 31 3.45 5.51 -0.76
N ASP A 32 2.84 4.90 -1.78
CA ASP A 32 3.55 4.12 -2.78
C ASP A 32 4.49 5.04 -3.56
N THR A 33 5.70 5.19 -3.05
CA THR A 33 6.78 5.94 -3.69
C THR A 33 6.93 5.46 -5.12
N VAL A 34 7.06 6.42 -6.05
CA VAL A 34 7.41 6.11 -7.43
C VAL A 34 8.66 5.24 -7.41
N PRO A 35 8.61 4.02 -7.98
CA PRO A 35 9.77 3.16 -8.00
C PRO A 35 10.91 3.88 -8.72
N ALA A 36 12.14 3.65 -8.26
CA ALA A 36 13.30 4.09 -9.00
C ALA A 36 13.23 3.59 -10.45
N VAL A 37 13.84 4.33 -11.38
CA VAL A 37 13.75 4.04 -12.82
C VAL A 37 14.18 2.60 -13.13
N GLY A 38 15.20 2.08 -12.44
CA GLY A 38 15.65 0.68 -12.60
C GLY A 38 14.54 -0.34 -12.32
N PRO A 39 14.00 -0.41 -11.09
CA PRO A 39 12.86 -1.26 -10.76
C PRO A 39 11.63 -1.06 -11.67
N LEU A 40 11.35 0.18 -12.10
CA LEU A 40 10.26 0.45 -13.05
C LEU A 40 10.50 -0.23 -14.40
N LEU A 41 11.71 -0.11 -14.96
CA LEU A 41 12.07 -0.76 -16.22
C LEU A 41 12.01 -2.30 -16.10
N ILE A 42 12.43 -2.85 -14.95
CA ILE A 42 12.30 -4.28 -14.66
C ILE A 42 10.82 -4.70 -14.60
N GLY A 43 9.96 -3.89 -13.98
CA GLY A 43 8.52 -4.15 -13.88
C GLY A 43 7.77 -4.08 -15.21
N ILE A 44 8.18 -3.19 -16.11
CA ILE A 44 7.68 -3.15 -17.50
C ILE A 44 8.20 -4.36 -18.28
N GLY A 45 9.39 -4.85 -17.94
CA GLY A 45 9.90 -6.16 -18.32
C GLY A 45 10.03 -6.38 -19.82
N LEU A 46 9.81 -7.63 -20.24
CA LEU A 46 9.90 -8.06 -21.63
C LEU A 46 8.94 -7.28 -22.58
N PRO A 47 7.67 -7.01 -22.19
CA PRO A 47 6.77 -6.18 -23.01
C PRO A 47 7.36 -4.81 -23.35
N GLY A 48 8.07 -4.17 -22.42
CA GLY A 48 8.76 -2.90 -22.67
C GLY A 48 9.80 -2.99 -23.77
N LEU A 49 10.64 -4.03 -23.73
CA LEU A 49 11.66 -4.27 -24.76
C LEU A 49 11.04 -4.53 -26.14
N ILE A 50 9.96 -5.30 -26.20
CA ILE A 50 9.23 -5.56 -27.44
C ILE A 50 8.60 -4.28 -27.99
N ALA A 51 8.14 -3.38 -27.11
CA ALA A 51 7.51 -2.12 -27.48
C ALA A 51 8.48 -1.06 -28.03
N LEU A 52 9.78 -1.12 -27.71
CA LEU A 52 10.76 -0.09 -28.08
C LEU A 52 10.76 0.30 -29.58
N PRO A 53 10.75 -0.64 -30.54
CA PRO A 53 10.73 -0.29 -31.97
C PRO A 53 9.46 0.46 -32.36
N GLY A 54 8.31 0.08 -31.77
CA GLY A 54 7.02 0.72 -32.00
C GLY A 54 6.98 2.13 -31.43
N MET A 55 7.47 2.31 -30.20
CA MET A 55 7.60 3.62 -29.56
C MET A 55 8.53 4.54 -30.36
N TRP A 56 9.69 4.04 -30.79
CA TRP A 56 10.66 4.80 -31.58
C TRP A 56 10.09 5.25 -32.93
N ARG A 57 9.38 4.36 -33.64
CA ARG A 57 8.70 4.69 -34.89
C ARG A 57 7.62 5.75 -34.67
N GLY A 58 6.81 5.60 -33.62
CA GLY A 58 5.78 6.56 -33.24
C GLY A 58 6.37 7.94 -32.93
N LEU A 59 7.50 7.98 -32.23
CA LEU A 59 8.16 9.23 -31.84
C LEU A 59 8.71 9.98 -33.06
N ARG A 60 9.27 9.25 -34.04
CA ARG A 60 9.85 9.86 -35.25
C ARG A 60 8.81 10.39 -36.24
N ARG A 61 7.67 9.71 -36.37
CA ARG A 61 6.67 10.07 -37.39
C ARG A 61 5.50 10.89 -36.83
N PHE A 62 5.20 10.72 -35.55
CA PHE A 62 4.12 11.40 -34.82
C PHE A 62 2.82 11.53 -35.65
N GLU A 63 2.45 10.45 -36.33
CA GLU A 63 1.27 10.37 -37.19
C GLU A 63 0.02 10.60 -36.32
N PRO A 64 -1.00 11.37 -36.77
CA PRO A 64 -2.24 11.64 -36.04
C PRO A 64 -3.13 10.41 -35.75
N ASP A 65 -2.60 9.21 -36.00
CA ASP A 65 -3.16 7.92 -35.63
C ASP A 65 -3.12 7.67 -34.11
N GLY A 66 -3.60 6.50 -33.69
CA GLY A 66 -3.55 6.04 -32.30
C GLY A 66 -2.15 6.04 -31.67
N SER A 67 -1.06 6.04 -32.45
CA SER A 67 0.31 6.11 -31.91
C SER A 67 0.63 7.46 -31.24
N ALA A 68 0.21 8.59 -31.81
CA ALA A 68 0.46 9.89 -31.19
C ALA A 68 -0.29 10.01 -29.86
N TYR A 69 -1.55 9.56 -29.83
CA TYR A 69 -2.34 9.53 -28.59
C TYR A 69 -1.69 8.66 -27.51
N MET A 70 -1.25 7.45 -27.85
CA MET A 70 -0.61 6.54 -26.90
C MET A 70 0.75 7.07 -26.40
N LEU A 71 1.51 7.78 -27.23
CA LEU A 71 2.74 8.47 -26.80
C LEU A 71 2.44 9.63 -25.85
N VAL A 72 1.45 10.46 -26.16
CA VAL A 72 1.05 11.57 -25.28
C VAL A 72 0.52 11.02 -23.96
N TRP A 73 -0.24 9.93 -23.96
CA TRP A 73 -0.66 9.23 -22.75
C TRP A 73 0.56 8.75 -21.95
N LEU A 74 1.47 8.01 -22.58
CA LEU A 74 2.67 7.48 -21.93
C LEU A 74 3.50 8.62 -21.30
N ALA A 75 3.74 9.69 -22.06
CA ALA A 75 4.48 10.86 -21.60
C ALA A 75 3.74 11.56 -20.44
N ALA A 76 2.43 11.76 -20.55
CA ALA A 76 1.62 12.35 -19.49
C ALA A 76 1.69 11.51 -18.21
N MET A 77 1.59 10.17 -18.28
CA MET A 77 1.69 9.30 -17.12
C MET A 77 3.06 9.38 -16.45
N VAL A 78 4.15 9.40 -17.22
CA VAL A 78 5.51 9.56 -16.70
C VAL A 78 5.68 10.94 -16.06
N VAL A 79 5.30 12.01 -16.76
CA VAL A 79 5.39 13.38 -16.22
C VAL A 79 4.57 13.49 -14.94
N MET A 80 3.32 13.05 -14.93
CA MET A 80 2.46 13.11 -13.75
C MET A 80 3.06 12.31 -12.58
N ALA A 81 3.54 11.09 -12.81
CA ALA A 81 4.15 10.29 -11.75
C ALA A 81 5.39 10.95 -11.14
N PHE A 82 6.27 11.55 -11.93
CA PHE A 82 7.53 12.11 -11.42
C PHE A 82 7.44 13.57 -10.97
N THR A 83 6.43 14.33 -11.40
CA THR A 83 6.32 15.78 -11.10
C THR A 83 5.20 16.15 -10.15
N LEU A 84 4.10 15.39 -10.10
CA LEU A 84 2.95 15.74 -9.26
C LEU A 84 3.05 15.04 -7.90
N PRO A 85 3.20 15.78 -6.80
CA PRO A 85 3.45 15.20 -5.47
C PRO A 85 2.25 14.43 -4.88
N PHE A 86 1.11 14.42 -5.56
CA PHE A 86 -0.12 13.72 -5.17
C PHE A 86 -0.50 12.57 -6.13
N VAL A 87 0.23 12.41 -7.23
CA VAL A 87 0.00 11.37 -8.24
C VAL A 87 1.08 10.31 -8.07
N TYR A 88 0.78 9.35 -7.20
CA TYR A 88 1.74 8.34 -6.77
C TYR A 88 1.73 7.08 -7.63
N GLY A 89 2.51 6.05 -7.24
CA GLY A 89 2.82 4.84 -8.02
C GLY A 89 1.63 4.13 -8.67
N GLY A 90 0.41 4.29 -8.14
CA GLY A 90 -0.83 3.80 -8.75
C GLY A 90 -1.06 4.28 -10.19
N PHE A 91 -0.62 5.49 -10.56
CA PHE A 91 -0.74 5.98 -11.95
C PHE A 91 0.15 5.23 -12.95
N LEU A 92 1.25 4.64 -12.48
CA LEU A 92 2.14 3.85 -13.34
C LEU A 92 1.47 2.56 -13.81
N THR A 93 0.42 2.08 -13.16
CA THR A 93 -0.41 0.98 -13.68
C THR A 93 -1.03 1.34 -15.03
N GLY A 94 -1.32 2.62 -15.26
CA GLY A 94 -1.80 3.14 -16.55
C GLY A 94 -0.77 3.05 -17.68
N LEU A 95 0.53 2.88 -17.38
CA LEU A 95 1.57 2.69 -18.41
C LEU A 95 1.42 1.35 -19.14
N MET A 96 0.74 0.36 -18.54
CA MET A 96 0.54 -0.95 -19.15
C MET A 96 -0.20 -0.84 -20.48
N ILE A 97 -1.15 0.09 -20.62
CA ILE A 97 -1.96 0.25 -21.82
C ILE A 97 -1.10 0.73 -23.01
N PRO A 98 -0.38 1.88 -22.94
CA PRO A 98 0.51 2.28 -24.03
C PRO A 98 1.61 1.26 -24.32
N VAL A 99 2.21 0.64 -23.30
CA VAL A 99 3.25 -0.38 -23.49
C VAL A 99 2.69 -1.58 -24.25
N ALA A 100 1.53 -2.11 -23.87
CA ALA A 100 0.89 -3.22 -24.56
C ALA A 100 0.54 -2.86 -26.01
N TYR A 101 0.01 -1.65 -26.24
CA TYR A 101 -0.27 -1.14 -27.59
C TYR A 101 0.99 -1.12 -28.46
N PHE A 102 2.08 -0.53 -27.98
CA PHE A 102 3.33 -0.47 -28.74
C PHE A 102 4.00 -1.82 -28.91
N ALA A 103 3.89 -2.72 -27.92
CA ALA A 103 4.39 -4.08 -28.01
C ALA A 103 3.64 -4.86 -29.11
N ALA A 104 2.32 -4.79 -29.13
CA ALA A 104 1.49 -5.43 -30.15
C ALA A 104 1.83 -4.89 -31.55
N ARG A 105 1.87 -3.54 -31.69
CA ARG A 105 2.18 -2.90 -32.97
C ARG A 105 3.61 -3.20 -33.45
N ALA A 106 4.60 -3.17 -32.56
CA ALA A 106 5.97 -3.55 -32.91
C ALA A 106 6.06 -5.03 -33.32
N THR A 107 5.29 -5.90 -32.67
CA THR A 107 5.24 -7.33 -33.04
C THR A 107 4.77 -7.50 -34.48
N GLU A 108 3.72 -6.77 -34.88
CA GLU A 108 3.17 -6.83 -36.23
C GLU A 108 4.02 -6.10 -37.28
N ASP A 109 4.45 -4.87 -37.01
CA ASP A 109 5.15 -4.01 -37.99
C ASP A 109 6.64 -4.37 -38.13
N VAL A 110 7.27 -4.89 -37.07
CA VAL A 110 8.74 -4.99 -36.97
C VAL A 110 9.18 -6.45 -36.86
N TRP A 111 8.61 -7.20 -35.91
CA TRP A 111 9.10 -8.55 -35.60
C TRP A 111 8.57 -9.61 -36.57
N PHE A 112 7.28 -9.63 -36.87
CA PHE A 112 6.68 -10.61 -37.78
C PHE A 112 7.21 -10.55 -39.22
N PRO A 113 7.46 -9.37 -39.83
CA PRO A 113 8.01 -9.31 -41.18
C PRO A 113 9.44 -9.86 -41.24
N ARG A 114 10.23 -9.70 -40.17
CA ARG A 114 11.57 -10.31 -40.06
C ARG A 114 11.50 -11.83 -39.95
N LEU A 115 10.41 -12.36 -39.40
CA LEU A 115 10.13 -13.80 -39.34
C LEU A 115 9.37 -14.22 -40.62
N GLN A 116 10.10 -14.41 -41.71
CA GLN A 116 9.53 -14.74 -43.03
C GLN A 116 8.67 -16.02 -43.02
N ASN A 117 8.96 -16.98 -42.15
CA ASN A 117 8.27 -18.27 -42.11
C ASN A 117 7.13 -18.29 -41.08
N ARG A 118 5.90 -18.59 -41.53
CA ARG A 118 4.70 -18.67 -40.69
C ARG A 118 4.83 -19.66 -39.53
N ARG A 119 5.56 -20.77 -39.71
CA ARG A 119 5.78 -21.77 -38.63
C ARG A 119 6.62 -21.19 -37.49
N TRP A 120 7.63 -20.38 -37.82
CA TRP A 120 8.47 -19.72 -36.81
C TRP A 120 7.72 -18.64 -36.04
N ARG A 121 6.81 -17.90 -36.70
CA ARG A 121 5.93 -16.93 -36.00
C ARG A 121 5.13 -17.59 -34.88
N TYR A 122 4.47 -18.72 -35.17
CA TYR A 122 3.71 -19.45 -34.15
C TYR A 122 4.60 -19.99 -33.01
N ARG A 123 5.78 -20.53 -33.33
CA ARG A 123 6.74 -21.00 -32.31
C ARG A 123 7.22 -19.87 -31.41
N VAL A 124 7.57 -18.71 -31.99
CA VAL A 124 8.01 -17.53 -31.24
C VAL A 124 6.90 -17.05 -30.31
N VAL A 125 5.66 -16.92 -30.80
CA VAL A 125 4.51 -16.54 -29.96
C VAL A 125 4.27 -17.57 -28.84
N ALA A 126 4.31 -18.87 -29.17
CA ALA A 126 4.11 -19.95 -28.20
C ALA A 126 5.17 -19.98 -27.10
N VAL A 127 6.39 -19.47 -27.35
CA VAL A 127 7.46 -19.37 -26.36
C VAL A 127 7.43 -18.04 -25.60
N ILE A 128 7.22 -16.92 -26.30
CA ILE A 128 7.25 -15.59 -25.67
C ILE A 128 6.07 -15.39 -24.72
N LEU A 129 4.87 -15.86 -25.08
CA LEU A 129 3.69 -15.68 -24.23
C LEU A 129 3.83 -16.28 -22.82
N PRO A 130 4.22 -17.57 -22.66
CA PRO A 130 4.45 -18.13 -21.33
C PRO A 130 5.64 -17.48 -20.63
N LEU A 131 6.68 -17.03 -21.35
CA LEU A 131 7.79 -16.31 -20.74
C LEU A 131 7.36 -14.95 -20.16
N ILE A 132 6.52 -14.20 -20.88
CA ILE A 132 5.93 -12.95 -20.37
C ILE A 132 5.08 -13.25 -19.13
N ALA A 133 4.19 -14.25 -19.19
CA ALA A 133 3.36 -14.64 -18.06
C ALA A 133 4.21 -15.06 -16.84
N ALA A 134 5.24 -15.88 -17.04
CA ALA A 134 6.17 -16.31 -16.01
C ALA A 134 6.96 -15.13 -15.43
N SER A 135 7.36 -14.16 -16.25
CA SER A 135 8.07 -12.96 -15.78
C SER A 135 7.20 -12.11 -14.85
N HIS A 136 5.92 -11.92 -15.19
CA HIS A 136 4.99 -11.19 -14.33
C HIS A 136 4.65 -11.97 -13.05
N ALA A 137 4.48 -13.30 -13.17
CA ALA A 137 4.28 -14.15 -12.00
C ALA A 137 5.49 -14.10 -11.05
N ALA A 138 6.72 -14.15 -11.58
CA ALA A 138 7.93 -14.04 -10.78
C ALA A 138 8.01 -12.69 -10.04
N VAL A 139 7.71 -11.58 -10.72
CA VAL A 139 7.67 -10.24 -10.09
C VAL A 139 6.57 -10.16 -9.02
N MET A 140 5.41 -10.74 -9.27
CA MET A 140 4.29 -10.78 -8.30
C MET A 140 4.60 -11.63 -7.07
N LEU A 141 5.35 -12.72 -7.23
CA LEU A 141 5.70 -13.65 -6.15
C LEU A 141 6.97 -13.25 -5.40
N ALA A 142 7.86 -12.45 -6.00
CA ALA A 142 9.10 -12.00 -5.36
C ALA A 142 8.90 -11.35 -3.95
N PRO A 143 7.86 -10.53 -3.71
CA PRO A 143 7.63 -9.96 -2.39
C PRO A 143 7.15 -10.99 -1.35
N LEU A 144 6.52 -12.11 -1.76
CA LEU A 144 6.01 -13.11 -0.81
C LEU A 144 7.15 -13.79 -0.03
N GLU A 145 8.25 -14.13 -0.71
CA GLU A 145 9.44 -14.70 -0.07
C GLU A 145 10.07 -13.74 0.95
N LEU A 146 10.07 -12.44 0.64
CA LEU A 146 10.55 -11.40 1.55
C LEU A 146 9.57 -11.11 2.69
N ALA A 147 8.26 -11.20 2.42
CA ALA A 147 7.18 -10.93 3.36
C ALA A 147 6.96 -12.07 4.36
N GLN A 148 7.19 -13.33 3.98
CA GLN A 148 7.08 -14.47 4.91
C GLN A 148 7.98 -14.33 6.15
N ARG A 149 9.07 -13.56 6.06
CA ARG A 149 9.94 -13.24 7.21
C ARG A 149 9.45 -12.09 8.10
N ARG A 150 8.46 -11.29 7.66
CA ARG A 150 8.02 -10.05 8.34
C ARG A 150 6.51 -9.94 8.59
N VAL A 151 5.68 -10.81 7.99
CA VAL A 151 4.22 -10.70 7.95
C VAL A 151 3.54 -12.01 8.39
N THR A 152 4.15 -12.72 9.33
CA THR A 152 3.48 -13.84 10.03
C THR A 152 2.97 -13.33 11.37
N LEU A 153 1.83 -13.86 11.83
CA LEU A 153 1.28 -13.57 13.15
C LEU A 153 1.30 -14.87 13.97
N PRO A 154 1.89 -14.89 15.18
CA PRO A 154 1.85 -16.05 16.06
C PRO A 154 0.42 -16.51 16.34
N ALA A 155 0.22 -17.83 16.44
CA ALA A 155 -1.11 -18.43 16.64
C ALA A 155 -1.81 -17.94 17.92
N ASP A 156 -1.04 -17.55 18.93
CA ASP A 156 -1.56 -17.02 20.21
C ASP A 156 -2.33 -15.71 20.05
N TYR A 157 -1.93 -14.84 19.10
CA TYR A 157 -2.71 -13.63 18.82
C TYR A 157 -4.08 -13.95 18.25
N LEU A 158 -4.23 -15.03 17.45
CA LEU A 158 -5.54 -15.41 16.91
C LEU A 158 -6.52 -15.81 18.03
N ARG A 159 -6.02 -16.47 19.08
CA ARG A 159 -6.83 -16.80 20.27
C ARG A 159 -7.20 -15.53 21.05
N ALA A 160 -6.25 -14.62 21.24
CA ALA A 160 -6.52 -13.33 21.85
C ALA A 160 -7.57 -12.52 21.06
N PHE A 161 -7.51 -12.54 19.73
CA PHE A 161 -8.48 -11.87 18.87
C PHE A 161 -9.90 -12.42 19.01
N GLN A 162 -10.05 -13.73 19.23
CA GLN A 162 -11.36 -14.33 19.50
C GLN A 162 -11.98 -13.80 20.80
N LEU A 163 -11.17 -13.68 21.86
CA LEU A 163 -11.61 -13.07 23.12
C LEU A 163 -12.04 -11.61 22.89
N VAL A 164 -11.19 -10.83 22.22
CA VAL A 164 -11.44 -9.41 21.96
C VAL A 164 -12.66 -9.19 21.05
N ARG A 165 -12.95 -10.09 20.11
CA ARG A 165 -14.18 -10.02 19.31
C ARG A 165 -15.44 -10.04 20.19
N GLY A 166 -15.40 -10.77 21.31
CA GLY A 166 -16.51 -10.88 22.26
C GLY A 166 -16.73 -9.65 23.14
N THR A 167 -15.82 -8.66 23.17
CA THR A 167 -15.93 -7.50 24.06
C THR A 167 -16.76 -6.33 23.49
N GLY A 168 -17.41 -6.53 22.34
CA GLY A 168 -18.07 -5.46 21.59
C GLY A 168 -17.08 -4.54 20.88
N ARG A 169 -17.57 -3.53 20.14
CA ARG A 169 -16.74 -2.65 19.33
C ARG A 169 -15.98 -1.64 20.20
N GLN A 170 -14.66 -1.76 20.26
CA GLN A 170 -13.76 -0.92 21.04
C GLN A 170 -12.53 -0.54 20.21
N VAL A 171 -11.74 0.42 20.71
CA VAL A 171 -10.43 0.72 20.16
C VAL A 171 -9.39 -0.10 20.90
N VAL A 172 -8.60 -0.84 20.14
CA VAL A 172 -7.53 -1.70 20.65
C VAL A 172 -6.18 -1.03 20.42
N LEU A 173 -5.37 -1.00 21.48
CA LEU A 173 -3.96 -0.61 21.43
C LEU A 173 -3.09 -1.88 21.34
N ALA A 174 -2.32 -1.98 20.27
CA ALA A 174 -1.37 -3.06 20.02
C ALA A 174 -0.26 -2.54 19.10
N ALA A 175 0.82 -3.31 18.93
CA ALA A 175 1.87 -3.01 17.97
C ALA A 175 1.28 -2.87 16.54
N PRO A 176 1.85 -2.02 15.67
CA PRO A 176 1.32 -1.83 14.31
C PRO A 176 1.19 -3.12 13.49
N GLN A 177 2.14 -4.06 13.66
CA GLN A 177 2.18 -5.36 12.99
C GLN A 177 1.03 -6.27 13.39
N VAL A 178 0.53 -6.14 14.62
CA VAL A 178 -0.62 -6.88 15.15
C VAL A 178 -1.92 -6.17 14.78
N SER A 179 -1.92 -4.84 14.91
CA SER A 179 -3.07 -3.98 14.67
C SER A 179 -3.64 -4.05 13.26
N VAL A 180 -2.83 -4.34 12.23
CA VAL A 180 -3.32 -4.53 10.85
C VAL A 180 -4.32 -5.69 10.72
N TRP A 181 -4.22 -6.70 11.58
CA TRP A 181 -5.06 -7.90 11.52
C TRP A 181 -6.37 -7.77 12.30
N LEU A 182 -6.39 -6.92 13.34
CA LEU A 182 -7.51 -6.79 14.28
C LEU A 182 -8.85 -6.39 13.63
N PRO A 183 -8.91 -5.45 12.67
CA PRO A 183 -10.19 -5.12 12.01
C PRO A 183 -10.80 -6.32 11.29
N VAL A 184 -9.97 -7.14 10.64
CA VAL A 184 -10.43 -8.30 9.87
C VAL A 184 -10.80 -9.47 10.79
N TRP A 185 -9.96 -9.76 11.78
CA TRP A 185 -10.11 -10.94 12.63
C TRP A 185 -10.97 -10.71 13.87
N ALA A 186 -10.98 -9.51 14.44
CA ALA A 186 -11.74 -9.21 15.66
C ALA A 186 -12.88 -8.19 15.43
N GLY A 187 -12.94 -7.54 14.26
CA GLY A 187 -13.95 -6.50 13.98
C GLY A 187 -13.71 -5.21 14.76
N GLN A 188 -12.49 -5.02 15.29
CA GLN A 188 -12.17 -3.90 16.18
C GLN A 188 -11.56 -2.72 15.45
N GLN A 189 -11.69 -1.55 16.07
CA GLN A 189 -10.91 -0.38 15.67
C GLN A 189 -9.54 -0.43 16.34
N VAL A 190 -8.53 0.16 15.70
CA VAL A 190 -7.17 0.14 16.22
C VAL A 190 -6.59 1.54 16.26
N VAL A 191 -5.67 1.77 17.21
CA VAL A 191 -4.95 3.04 17.31
C VAL A 191 -4.11 3.28 16.04
N SER A 192 -3.25 2.31 15.69
CA SER A 192 -2.35 2.38 14.54
C SER A 192 -2.18 1.03 13.85
N ALA A 193 -2.62 0.91 12.61
CA ALA A 193 -2.43 -0.25 11.71
C ALA A 193 -1.21 -0.08 10.76
N GLY A 194 -0.28 0.83 11.09
CA GLY A 194 0.89 1.12 10.26
C GLY A 194 0.68 2.23 9.21
N PRO A 195 1.73 2.57 8.44
CA PRO A 195 1.80 3.80 7.62
C PRO A 195 0.85 3.86 6.44
N ALA A 196 0.42 2.71 5.91
CA ALA A 196 -0.49 2.65 4.75
C ALA A 196 -1.98 2.71 5.14
N LEU A 197 -2.31 2.41 6.40
CA LEU A 197 -3.70 2.22 6.85
C LEU A 197 -4.13 3.20 7.95
N THR A 198 -3.21 4.06 8.42
CA THR A 198 -3.42 4.90 9.59
C THR A 198 -3.23 6.37 9.28
N LEU A 199 -4.30 7.18 9.41
CA LEU A 199 -4.18 8.65 9.40
C LEU A 199 -3.22 9.11 10.51
N ASN A 200 -2.27 10.00 10.17
CA ASN A 200 -1.19 10.44 11.06
C ASN A 200 -0.34 9.29 11.62
N ALA A 201 -0.02 8.30 10.77
CA ALA A 201 0.69 7.10 11.18
C ALA A 201 1.98 7.34 11.99
N GLY A 202 2.77 8.37 11.65
CA GLY A 202 4.01 8.69 12.38
C GLY A 202 3.73 9.03 13.85
N ARG A 203 2.94 10.08 14.09
CA ARG A 203 2.52 10.49 15.44
C ARG A 203 1.84 9.37 16.22
N LYS A 204 1.00 8.56 15.56
CA LYS A 204 0.33 7.45 16.24
C LYS A 204 1.25 6.27 16.53
N ALA A 205 2.22 5.98 15.66
CA ALA A 205 3.24 4.97 15.94
C ALA A 205 4.15 5.42 17.10
N GLU A 206 4.53 6.71 17.12
CA GLU A 206 5.25 7.32 18.25
C GLU A 206 4.44 7.24 19.54
N ALA A 207 3.14 7.55 19.51
CA ALA A 207 2.26 7.41 20.66
C ALA A 207 2.17 5.96 21.16
N VAL A 208 2.01 4.98 20.25
CA VAL A 208 2.01 3.56 20.61
C VAL A 208 3.35 3.14 21.22
N ALA A 209 4.47 3.61 20.65
CA ALA A 209 5.80 3.31 21.18
C ALA A 209 6.01 3.91 22.57
N ALA A 210 5.67 5.19 22.73
CA ALA A 210 5.74 5.90 24.00
C ALA A 210 4.96 5.17 25.09
N PHE A 211 3.78 4.61 24.79
CA PHE A 211 3.02 3.81 25.75
C PHE A 211 3.77 2.57 26.25
N PHE A 212 4.48 1.85 25.37
CA PHE A 212 5.20 0.62 25.75
C PHE A 212 6.60 0.89 26.34
N THR A 213 7.13 2.10 26.18
CA THR A 213 8.44 2.52 26.70
C THR A 213 8.34 3.55 27.83
N ALA A 214 7.15 3.92 28.28
CA ALA A 214 6.96 4.95 29.29
C ALA A 214 7.47 4.50 30.67
N ASP A 215 8.18 5.40 31.36
CA ASP A 215 8.65 5.17 32.73
C ASP A 215 7.73 5.81 33.78
N ASP A 216 6.86 6.75 33.37
CA ASP A 216 5.90 7.45 34.25
C ASP A 216 4.44 7.06 33.90
N PRO A 217 3.59 6.71 34.88
CA PRO A 217 2.15 6.46 34.66
C PRO A 217 1.40 7.61 33.96
N GLY A 218 1.87 8.85 34.11
CA GLY A 218 1.29 10.04 33.48
C GLY A 218 1.35 10.01 31.94
N ASP A 219 2.39 9.39 31.38
CA ASP A 219 2.65 9.34 29.94
C ASP A 219 1.74 8.37 29.19
N CYS A 220 1.08 7.47 29.93
CA CYS A 220 0.18 6.46 29.36
C CYS A 220 -1.17 7.07 28.93
N GLN A 221 -1.67 8.06 29.69
CA GLN A 221 -3.02 8.60 29.54
C GLN A 221 -3.28 9.29 28.20
N PRO A 222 -2.36 10.09 27.63
CA PRO A 222 -2.59 10.70 26.32
C PRO A 222 -2.95 9.68 25.24
N VAL A 223 -2.22 8.57 25.16
CA VAL A 223 -2.43 7.53 24.13
C VAL A 223 -3.76 6.82 24.34
N LEU A 224 -4.09 6.49 25.58
CA LEU A 224 -5.36 5.84 25.94
C LEU A 224 -6.58 6.75 25.66
N ARG A 225 -6.40 8.07 25.70
CA ARG A 225 -7.45 9.09 25.51
C ARG A 225 -7.44 9.75 24.14
N GLY A 226 -6.78 9.17 23.16
CA GLY A 226 -6.95 9.61 21.78
C GLY A 226 -5.83 10.47 21.21
N ALA A 227 -4.68 10.59 21.88
CA ALA A 227 -3.52 11.31 21.36
C ALA A 227 -3.15 10.81 19.96
N GLY A 228 -2.76 11.74 19.09
CA GLY A 228 -2.47 11.46 17.68
C GLY A 228 -3.68 11.34 16.77
N SER A 229 -4.93 11.35 17.27
CA SER A 229 -6.09 11.60 16.40
C SER A 229 -6.31 13.10 16.20
N ALA A 230 -6.71 13.50 14.99
CA ALA A 230 -6.99 14.90 14.66
C ALA A 230 -8.11 15.52 15.51
N ALA A 231 -8.98 14.69 16.11
CA ALA A 231 -10.14 15.15 16.88
C ALA A 231 -10.09 14.79 18.37
N GLY A 232 -9.13 13.98 18.83
CA GLY A 232 -9.03 13.51 20.22
C GLY A 232 -10.22 12.66 20.70
N ARG A 233 -10.92 11.95 19.79
CA ARG A 233 -12.25 11.35 20.07
C ARG A 233 -12.27 9.85 20.28
N TYR A 234 -11.12 9.21 20.49
CA TYR A 234 -11.11 7.77 20.74
C TYR A 234 -10.62 7.46 22.14
N GLN A 235 -11.22 6.44 22.73
CA GLN A 235 -10.82 5.87 24.01
C GLN A 235 -10.40 4.43 23.76
N VAL A 236 -9.18 4.09 24.16
CA VAL A 236 -8.69 2.71 24.12
C VAL A 236 -9.43 1.92 25.19
N GLY A 237 -10.06 0.81 24.80
CA GLY A 237 -10.76 -0.09 25.72
C GLY A 237 -9.98 -1.36 26.03
N ILE A 238 -9.12 -1.79 25.11
CA ILE A 238 -8.31 -3.01 25.23
C ILE A 238 -6.85 -2.70 24.86
N VAL A 239 -5.93 -3.27 25.61
CA VAL A 239 -4.49 -3.29 25.29
C VAL A 239 -4.07 -4.75 25.10
N LEU A 240 -3.39 -5.04 24.00
CA LEU A 240 -2.75 -6.34 23.76
C LEU A 240 -1.25 -6.21 23.99
N VAL A 241 -0.67 -7.20 24.66
CA VAL A 241 0.77 -7.27 24.93
C VAL A 241 1.30 -8.65 24.59
N GLY A 242 2.03 -8.77 23.50
CA GLY A 242 2.70 -10.00 23.10
C GLY A 242 4.13 -9.75 22.64
N PRO A 243 4.72 -10.69 21.88
CA PRO A 243 6.10 -10.57 21.40
C PRO A 243 6.39 -9.29 20.61
N TYR A 244 5.45 -8.81 19.79
CA TYR A 244 5.66 -7.58 19.01
C TYR A 244 5.64 -6.32 19.87
N GLU A 245 4.76 -6.26 20.87
CA GLU A 245 4.71 -5.14 21.81
C GLU A 245 5.93 -5.12 22.73
N ARG A 246 6.34 -6.29 23.24
CA ARG A 246 7.56 -6.43 24.06
C ARG A 246 8.84 -6.09 23.30
N ALA A 247 8.83 -6.23 21.98
CA ALA A 247 9.95 -5.81 21.13
C ALA A 247 10.05 -4.29 20.97
N ILE A 248 8.96 -3.55 21.21
CA ILE A 248 8.95 -2.08 21.23
C ILE A 248 9.47 -1.58 22.58
N GLY A 249 8.98 -2.15 23.68
CA GLY A 249 9.38 -1.82 25.04
C GLY A 249 8.83 -2.82 26.05
N GLN A 250 9.45 -2.90 27.22
CA GLN A 250 9.09 -3.85 28.29
C GLN A 250 8.58 -3.14 29.54
N SER A 251 8.18 -1.88 29.44
CA SER A 251 7.65 -1.17 30.61
C SER A 251 6.32 -1.78 31.04
N THR A 252 6.20 -2.06 32.34
CA THR A 252 4.95 -2.49 32.98
C THR A 252 4.15 -1.33 33.56
N VAL A 253 4.74 -0.12 33.61
CA VAL A 253 4.17 1.06 34.27
C VAL A 253 2.78 1.40 33.74
N CYS A 254 2.61 1.33 32.41
CA CYS A 254 1.31 1.57 31.77
C CYS A 254 0.33 0.39 31.83
N LEU A 255 0.80 -0.80 32.22
CA LEU A 255 0.00 -2.01 32.31
C LEU A 255 -0.55 -2.25 33.72
N ASP A 256 0.20 -1.85 34.75
CA ASP A 256 -0.18 -1.99 36.16
C ASP A 256 -1.59 -1.46 36.52
N PRO A 257 -2.06 -0.31 35.99
CA PRO A 257 -3.42 0.17 36.29
C PRO A 257 -4.51 -0.52 35.46
N LEU A 258 -4.17 -1.42 34.54
CA LEU A 258 -5.13 -2.07 33.63
C LEU A 258 -5.66 -3.38 34.24
N ALA A 259 -6.92 -3.71 33.95
CA ALA A 259 -7.51 -4.96 34.39
C ALA A 259 -7.08 -6.11 33.47
N PHE A 260 -6.29 -7.04 33.98
CA PHE A 260 -5.93 -8.27 33.26
C PHE A 260 -7.18 -9.09 32.92
N LEU A 261 -7.33 -9.49 31.66
CA LEU A 261 -8.45 -10.31 31.20
C LEU A 261 -8.06 -11.77 30.98
N ALA A 262 -6.97 -12.00 30.23
CA ALA A 262 -6.54 -13.35 29.86
C ALA A 262 -5.10 -13.35 29.31
N LYS A 263 -4.49 -14.54 29.31
CA LYS A 263 -3.21 -14.83 28.68
C LYS A 263 -3.33 -16.06 27.79
N TYR A 264 -2.83 -15.96 26.55
CA TYR A 264 -2.75 -17.04 25.58
C TYR A 264 -1.29 -17.18 25.15
N GLY A 265 -0.59 -18.17 25.69
CA GLY A 265 0.86 -18.31 25.47
C GLY A 265 1.61 -17.03 25.86
N ASP A 266 2.23 -16.38 24.87
CA ASP A 266 2.98 -15.14 25.09
C ASP A 266 2.14 -13.86 25.01
N VAL A 267 0.85 -13.94 24.66
CA VAL A 267 -0.02 -12.77 24.45
C VAL A 267 -0.93 -12.56 25.66
N GLU A 268 -0.89 -11.36 26.22
CA GLU A 268 -1.71 -10.92 27.35
C GLU A 268 -2.72 -9.86 26.88
N VAL A 269 -3.92 -9.93 27.43
CA VAL A 269 -5.03 -9.04 27.10
C VAL A 269 -5.42 -8.27 28.35
N TYR A 270 -5.40 -6.95 28.24
CA TYR A 270 -5.76 -6.03 29.33
C TYR A 270 -6.96 -5.18 28.92
N ARG A 271 -7.83 -4.87 29.88
CA ARG A 271 -8.93 -3.92 29.75
C ARG A 271 -8.54 -2.61 30.40
N VAL A 272 -8.74 -1.53 29.66
CA VAL A 272 -8.64 -0.18 30.21
C VAL A 272 -9.90 0.07 31.04
N PRO A 273 -9.78 0.37 32.35
CA PRO A 273 -10.94 0.71 33.16
C PRO A 273 -11.63 1.93 32.57
N ALA A 274 -12.96 1.88 32.47
CA ALA A 274 -13.74 3.04 32.10
C ALA A 274 -13.50 4.10 33.18
N THR A 275 -12.89 5.22 32.81
CA THR A 275 -12.86 6.39 33.67
C THR A 275 -14.30 6.81 33.96
N PRO A 276 -14.67 7.05 35.22
CA PRO A 276 -15.99 7.56 35.57
C PRO A 276 -16.28 8.93 34.94
#